data_AF-A0A3S4FT46-F1
#
_entry.id   AF-A0A3S4FT46-F1
#
_cell.length_a   1.000
_cell.length_b   1.000
_cell.length_c   1.000
_cell.angle_alpha   90.00
_cell.angle_beta   90.00
_cell.angle_gamma   90.00
#
_symmetry.space_group_name_H-M   'P 1'
#
loop_
_entity.id
_entity.type
_entity.pdbx_description
1 polymer ?
#
loop_
_entity_poly.entity_id
_entity_poly.type
_entity_poly.pdbx_seq_one_letter_code
_entity_poly.pdbx_strand_id
1 'polypeptide(L)'
;MLQYYEGFPADQVAWGKVKTPEQWRQLAQLKDGYQDSLFTSTVVAQNVAKPLLSYINGALIGKAKGEAPKLTVLVGHDSNIASLLSAMRFKPYQLPQQYEKTPIGGKLVFQRWHDKQGDRDLLKIEYVYQSTEQLRNADKLTLQHPPQRVTMALEGCPIDKDGFCSWSDFEKAMKTML
;
A
#
# COMPACT_ATOMS: atom_id res chain seq x y z
N MET A 1 -1.34 3.66 -19.22
CA MET A 1 -1.91 4.24 -17.99
C MET A 1 -1.36 5.64 -17.72
N LEU A 2 -0.04 5.87 -17.69
CA LEU A 2 0.52 7.20 -17.40
C LEU A 2 -0.01 8.33 -18.31
N GLN A 3 -0.13 8.12 -19.63
CA GLN A 3 -0.77 9.10 -20.53
C GLN A 3 -2.19 9.49 -20.09
N TYR A 4 -2.95 8.52 -19.55
CA TYR A 4 -4.30 8.77 -19.05
C TYR A 4 -4.30 9.65 -17.81
N TYR A 5 -3.40 9.36 -16.86
CA TYR A 5 -3.27 10.15 -15.62
C TYR A 5 -2.72 11.55 -15.89
N GLU A 6 -1.82 11.70 -16.86
CA GLU A 6 -1.27 12.99 -17.29
C GLU A 6 -2.31 13.87 -18.02
N GLY A 7 -3.55 13.39 -18.19
CA GLY A 7 -4.62 14.19 -18.76
C GLY A 7 -4.52 14.39 -20.28
N PHE A 8 -3.75 13.54 -20.99
CA PHE A 8 -3.72 13.61 -22.46
C PHE A 8 -5.13 13.49 -23.03
N PRO A 9 -5.42 14.16 -24.16
CA PRO A 9 -6.65 13.97 -24.92
C PRO A 9 -6.92 12.48 -25.19
N ALA A 10 -8.19 12.07 -25.17
CA ALA A 10 -8.55 10.65 -25.23
C ALA A 10 -8.05 9.95 -26.51
N ASP A 11 -7.95 10.67 -27.62
CA ASP A 11 -7.40 10.20 -28.89
C ASP A 11 -5.87 10.05 -28.89
N GLN A 12 -5.17 10.65 -27.92
CA GLN A 12 -3.72 10.51 -27.74
C GLN A 12 -3.35 9.44 -26.70
N VAL A 13 -4.24 9.14 -25.75
CA VAL A 13 -4.06 8.02 -24.82
C VAL A 13 -4.21 6.70 -25.58
N ALA A 14 -3.12 5.95 -25.72
CA ALA A 14 -3.08 4.71 -26.51
C ALA A 14 -3.74 4.87 -27.90
N TRP A 15 -3.54 6.03 -28.54
CA TRP A 15 -4.11 6.41 -29.84
C TRP A 15 -5.64 6.26 -29.91
N GLY A 16 -6.35 6.47 -28.78
CA GLY A 16 -7.81 6.35 -28.69
C GLY A 16 -8.33 4.92 -28.83
N LYS A 17 -7.48 3.90 -28.69
CA LYS A 17 -7.87 2.48 -28.85
C LYS A 17 -8.41 1.84 -27.58
N VAL A 18 -8.06 2.38 -26.41
CA VAL A 18 -8.53 1.89 -25.11
C VAL A 18 -9.67 2.79 -24.63
N LYS A 19 -10.88 2.24 -24.58
CA LYS A 19 -12.12 3.00 -24.36
C LYS A 19 -12.97 2.48 -23.21
N THR A 20 -12.87 1.20 -22.87
CA THR A 20 -13.72 0.60 -21.83
C THR A 20 -12.92 0.25 -20.57
N PRO A 21 -13.57 0.24 -19.40
CA PRO A 21 -12.94 -0.23 -18.16
C PRO A 21 -12.38 -1.66 -18.28
N GLU A 22 -13.02 -2.53 -19.05
CA GLU A 22 -12.60 -3.92 -19.25
C GLU A 22 -11.27 -4.00 -20.02
N GLN A 23 -11.10 -3.18 -21.06
CA GLN A 23 -9.83 -3.08 -21.79
C GLN A 23 -8.72 -2.55 -20.89
N TRP A 24 -9.01 -1.54 -20.05
CA TRP A 24 -8.07 -1.05 -19.06
C TRP A 24 -7.64 -2.14 -18.07
N ARG A 25 -8.60 -2.92 -17.55
CA ARG A 25 -8.31 -4.04 -16.64
C ARG A 25 -7.44 -5.10 -17.32
N GLN A 26 -7.74 -5.48 -18.56
CA GLN A 26 -6.93 -6.46 -19.30
C GLN A 26 -5.49 -5.97 -19.52
N LEU A 27 -5.30 -4.70 -19.86
CA LEU A 27 -3.97 -4.13 -20.00
C LEU A 27 -3.24 -4.00 -18.66
N ALA A 28 -3.95 -3.62 -17.60
CA ALA A 28 -3.39 -3.53 -16.25
C ALA A 28 -2.92 -4.89 -15.73
N GLN A 29 -3.62 -5.99 -16.06
CA GLN A 29 -3.19 -7.35 -15.72
C GLN A 29 -1.80 -7.69 -16.25
N LEU A 30 -1.39 -7.17 -17.42
CA LEU A 30 -0.03 -7.37 -17.93
C LEU A 30 1.01 -6.64 -17.07
N LYS A 31 0.72 -5.39 -16.69
CA LYS A 31 1.58 -4.60 -15.78
C LYS A 31 1.68 -5.26 -14.41
N ASP A 32 0.55 -5.63 -13.83
CA ASP A 32 0.49 -6.23 -12.51
C ASP A 32 1.15 -7.63 -12.53
N GLY A 33 0.95 -8.41 -13.58
CA GLY A 33 1.61 -9.71 -13.76
C GLY A 33 3.14 -9.60 -13.90
N TYR A 34 3.64 -8.54 -14.55
CA TYR A 34 5.06 -8.22 -14.57
C TYR A 34 5.60 -7.92 -13.16
N GLN A 35 4.90 -7.07 -12.41
CA GLN A 35 5.30 -6.73 -11.03
C GLN A 35 5.25 -7.96 -10.10
N ASP A 36 4.21 -8.79 -10.22
CA ASP A 36 4.06 -10.02 -9.45
C ASP A 36 5.23 -10.98 -9.71
N SER A 37 5.54 -11.21 -10.99
CA SER A 37 6.59 -12.13 -11.41
C SER A 37 7.97 -11.74 -10.87
N LEU A 38 8.26 -10.44 -10.78
CA LEU A 38 9.58 -9.94 -10.37
C LEU A 38 9.71 -9.72 -8.86
N PHE A 39 8.64 -9.32 -8.17
CA PHE A 39 8.77 -8.79 -6.82
C PHE A 39 7.91 -9.48 -5.77
N THR A 40 6.96 -10.35 -6.14
CA THR A 40 6.01 -10.90 -5.16
C THR A 40 6.25 -12.36 -4.79
N SER A 41 7.20 -13.07 -5.44
CA SER A 41 7.59 -14.40 -4.95
C SER A 41 8.27 -14.29 -3.58
N THR A 42 7.92 -15.17 -2.64
CA THR A 42 8.35 -15.05 -1.24
C THR A 42 9.87 -14.95 -1.09
N VAL A 43 10.62 -15.79 -1.80
CA VAL A 43 12.10 -15.83 -1.71
C VAL A 43 12.73 -14.54 -2.22
N VAL A 44 12.23 -14.00 -3.35
CA VAL A 44 12.74 -12.73 -3.89
C VAL A 44 12.33 -11.59 -2.97
N ALA A 45 11.05 -11.50 -2.61
CA ALA A 45 10.48 -10.45 -1.77
C ALA A 45 11.21 -10.33 -0.43
N GLN A 46 11.44 -11.45 0.27
CA GLN A 46 12.17 -11.47 1.55
C GLN A 46 13.58 -10.89 1.43
N ASN A 47 14.29 -11.19 0.34
CA ASN A 47 15.64 -10.68 0.14
C ASN A 47 15.63 -9.19 -0.25
N VAL A 48 14.85 -8.82 -1.27
CA VAL A 48 14.88 -7.46 -1.84
C VAL A 48 14.22 -6.41 -0.94
N ALA A 49 13.21 -6.81 -0.15
CA ALA A 49 12.54 -5.90 0.79
C ALA A 49 13.28 -5.79 2.13
N LYS A 50 14.29 -6.62 2.39
CA LYS A 50 14.97 -6.70 3.70
C LYS A 50 15.43 -5.35 4.27
N PRO A 51 16.05 -4.44 3.49
CA PRO A 51 16.45 -3.14 4.02
C PRO A 51 15.25 -2.29 4.48
N LEU A 52 14.18 -2.25 3.68
CA LEU A 52 12.96 -1.51 4.00
C LEU A 52 12.23 -2.12 5.19
N LEU A 53 12.11 -3.44 5.24
CA LEU A 53 11.50 -4.16 6.37
C LEU A 53 12.29 -3.93 7.67
N SER A 54 13.62 -3.97 7.61
CA SER A 54 14.51 -3.67 8.74
C SER A 54 14.32 -2.24 9.23
N TYR A 55 14.20 -1.28 8.32
CA TYR A 55 13.92 0.11 8.66
C TYR A 55 12.58 0.28 9.36
N ILE A 56 11.50 -0.30 8.80
CA ILE A 56 10.15 -0.25 9.38
C ILE A 56 10.15 -0.88 10.78
N ASN A 57 10.80 -2.04 10.94
CA ASN A 57 10.95 -2.68 12.24
C ASN A 57 11.68 -1.79 13.25
N GLY A 58 12.80 -1.18 12.83
CA GLY A 58 13.58 -0.28 13.68
C GLY A 58 12.79 0.95 14.12
N ALA A 59 12.05 1.57 13.20
CA ALA A 59 11.26 2.77 13.44
C ALA A 59 10.01 2.52 14.30
N LEU A 60 9.34 1.38 14.12
CA LEU A 60 8.08 1.09 14.80
C LEU A 60 8.26 0.31 16.11
N ILE A 61 9.11 -0.72 16.13
CA ILE A 61 9.21 -1.71 17.23
C ILE A 61 10.55 -1.60 17.97
N GLY A 62 11.63 -1.37 17.23
CA GLY A 62 13.01 -1.48 17.71
C GLY A 62 13.40 -0.47 18.78
N LYS A 63 14.70 -0.45 19.15
CA LYS A 63 15.23 0.39 20.24
C LYS A 63 14.94 1.89 20.10
N ALA A 64 14.60 2.38 18.91
CA ALA A 64 14.16 3.74 18.67
C ALA A 64 12.70 4.02 19.09
N LYS A 65 12.00 3.05 19.72
CA LYS A 65 10.64 3.19 20.26
C LYS A 65 10.63 4.28 21.35
N GLY A 66 10.30 5.51 20.94
CA GLY A 66 10.32 6.72 21.79
C GLY A 66 11.22 7.84 21.25
N GLU A 67 12.19 7.52 20.39
CA GLU A 67 13.09 8.46 19.71
C GLU A 67 12.71 8.68 18.24
N ALA A 68 11.94 7.75 17.65
CA ALA A 68 11.46 7.85 16.28
C ALA A 68 10.56 9.10 16.10
N PRO A 69 10.67 9.81 14.96
CA PRO A 69 9.76 10.89 14.61
C PRO A 69 8.30 10.43 14.64
N LYS A 70 7.39 11.30 15.08
CA LYS A 70 5.94 11.02 15.08
C LYS A 70 5.39 10.71 13.67
N LEU A 71 6.04 11.25 12.64
CA LEU A 71 5.71 11.03 11.24
C LEU A 71 6.99 10.79 10.45
N THR A 72 7.02 9.68 9.72
CA THR A 72 8.08 9.35 8.78
C THR A 72 7.46 9.19 7.39
N VAL A 73 8.09 9.79 6.38
CA VAL A 73 7.67 9.64 4.98
C VAL A 73 8.83 9.01 4.21
N LEU A 74 8.59 7.79 3.71
CA LEU A 74 9.51 7.09 2.82
C LEU A 74 8.95 7.15 1.41
N VAL A 75 9.69 7.76 0.48
CA VAL A 75 9.32 7.84 -0.93
C VAL A 75 10.17 6.84 -1.69
N GLY A 76 9.54 5.86 -2.31
CA GLY A 76 10.19 4.79 -3.05
C GLY A 76 9.41 4.44 -4.31
N HIS A 77 9.56 3.19 -4.74
CA HIS A 77 8.99 2.67 -5.97
C HIS A 77 7.86 1.67 -5.70
N ASP A 78 7.08 1.39 -6.75
CA ASP A 78 6.06 0.36 -6.76
C ASP A 78 6.62 -1.03 -6.38
N SER A 79 7.84 -1.34 -6.84
CA SER A 79 8.60 -2.55 -6.49
C SER A 79 8.90 -2.65 -4.99
N ASN A 80 9.13 -1.52 -4.30
CA ASN A 80 9.31 -1.51 -2.85
C ASN A 80 8.00 -1.89 -2.14
N ILE A 81 6.87 -1.33 -2.59
CA ILE A 81 5.56 -1.68 -2.01
C ILE A 81 5.21 -3.15 -2.31
N ALA A 82 5.37 -3.60 -3.56
CA ALA A 82 5.04 -4.97 -3.96
C ALA A 82 5.85 -6.02 -3.19
N SER A 83 7.17 -5.84 -3.12
CA SER A 83 8.04 -6.75 -2.36
C SER A 83 7.81 -6.66 -0.87
N LEU A 84 7.57 -5.47 -0.30
CA LEU A 84 7.24 -5.31 1.11
C LEU A 84 5.93 -6.03 1.47
N LEU A 85 4.87 -5.84 0.68
CA LEU A 85 3.57 -6.47 0.91
C LEU A 85 3.68 -8.01 0.90
N SER A 86 4.48 -8.56 -0.03
CA SER A 86 4.73 -10.00 -0.09
C SER A 86 5.61 -10.48 1.09
N ALA A 87 6.72 -9.81 1.38
CA ALA A 87 7.62 -10.17 2.47
C ALA A 87 6.91 -10.15 3.84
N MET A 88 5.99 -9.20 4.03
CA MET A 88 5.19 -9.05 5.23
C MET A 88 3.92 -9.93 5.24
N ARG A 89 3.66 -10.70 4.19
CA ARG A 89 2.50 -11.60 4.08
C ARG A 89 1.17 -10.88 4.33
N PHE A 90 0.96 -9.79 3.60
CA PHE A 90 -0.35 -9.16 3.56
C PHE A 90 -1.36 -10.09 2.89
N LYS A 91 -2.57 -10.12 3.44
CA LYS A 91 -3.71 -10.79 2.79
C LYS A 91 -3.99 -10.15 1.43
N PRO A 92 -4.56 -10.89 0.47
CA PRO A 92 -5.00 -10.32 -0.80
C PRO A 92 -5.92 -9.12 -0.57
N TYR A 93 -5.73 -8.09 -1.38
CA TYR A 93 -6.47 -6.84 -1.30
C TYR A 93 -6.93 -6.42 -2.69
N GLN A 94 -7.92 -5.53 -2.73
CA GLN A 94 -8.37 -4.87 -3.94
C GLN A 94 -8.45 -3.37 -3.67
N LEU A 95 -8.14 -2.56 -4.68
CA LEU A 95 -8.19 -1.11 -4.61
C LEU A 95 -9.33 -0.63 -5.51
N PRO A 96 -10.52 -0.33 -4.95
CA PRO A 96 -11.64 0.18 -5.75
C PRO A 96 -11.27 1.42 -6.56
N GLN A 97 -11.86 1.53 -7.76
CA GLN A 97 -11.66 2.68 -8.67
C GLN A 97 -10.20 2.88 -9.12
N GLN A 98 -9.41 1.81 -9.08
CA GLN A 98 -8.02 1.82 -9.50
C GLN A 98 -7.71 0.52 -10.26
N TYR A 99 -6.94 0.64 -11.34
CA TYR A 99 -6.56 -0.49 -12.18
C TYR A 99 -5.24 -1.13 -11.74
N GLU A 100 -4.37 -0.37 -11.08
CA GLU A 100 -3.06 -0.85 -10.65
C GLU A 100 -3.12 -1.42 -9.22
N LYS A 101 -2.40 -2.52 -8.97
CA LYS A 101 -2.19 -3.03 -7.59
C LYS A 101 -1.39 -2.06 -6.72
N THR A 102 -0.45 -1.35 -7.31
CA THR A 102 0.41 -0.35 -6.67
C THR A 102 0.24 1.00 -7.40
N PRO A 103 -0.78 1.79 -7.03
CA PRO A 103 -1.16 2.98 -7.78
C PRO A 103 -0.10 4.07 -7.70
N ILE A 104 -0.01 4.89 -8.76
CA ILE A 104 0.82 6.10 -8.73
C ILE A 104 0.44 7.00 -7.53
N GLY A 105 1.44 7.47 -6.80
CA GLY A 105 1.23 8.28 -5.60
C GLY A 105 0.59 7.55 -4.41
N GLY A 106 0.34 6.24 -4.54
CA GLY A 106 -0.20 5.38 -3.49
C GLY A 106 0.72 5.26 -2.28
N LYS A 107 0.14 5.11 -1.09
CA LYS A 107 0.87 5.07 0.19
C LYS A 107 0.37 3.92 1.04
N LEU A 108 1.28 3.09 1.51
CA LEU A 108 1.01 2.13 2.58
C LEU A 108 1.32 2.80 3.92
N VAL A 109 0.30 3.08 4.71
CA VAL A 109 0.38 3.89 5.93
C VAL A 109 0.24 3.01 7.16
N PHE A 110 1.33 2.82 7.90
CA PHE A 110 1.36 2.16 9.19
C PHE A 110 1.05 3.17 10.29
N GLN A 111 0.12 2.84 11.18
CA GLN A 111 -0.36 3.73 12.23
C GLN A 111 -0.34 3.01 13.57
N ARG A 112 0.39 3.58 14.54
CA ARG A 112 0.31 3.14 15.94
C ARG A 112 -0.70 4.00 16.67
N TRP A 113 -1.68 3.35 17.27
CA TRP A 113 -2.73 3.96 18.08
C TRP A 113 -2.59 3.50 19.52
N HIS A 114 -2.96 4.36 20.47
CA HIS A 114 -3.05 4.01 21.88
C HIS A 114 -4.51 4.13 22.32
N ASP A 115 -5.13 3.00 22.64
CA ASP A 115 -6.48 2.88 23.18
C ASP A 115 -6.43 3.14 24.69
N LYS A 116 -6.86 4.34 25.10
CA LYS A 116 -6.87 4.78 26.50
C LYS A 116 -7.85 3.98 27.37
N GLN A 117 -8.89 3.39 26.78
CA GLN A 117 -9.91 2.67 27.56
C GLN A 117 -9.38 1.30 27.98
N GLY A 118 -8.70 0.62 27.05
CA GLY A 118 -8.09 -0.68 27.28
C GLY A 118 -6.62 -0.65 27.69
N ASP A 119 -6.03 0.55 27.84
CA ASP A 119 -4.59 0.78 28.07
C ASP A 119 -3.69 -0.10 27.19
N ARG A 120 -3.92 -0.05 25.87
CA ARG A 120 -3.26 -0.94 24.91
C ARG A 120 -2.91 -0.23 23.62
N ASP A 121 -1.79 -0.66 23.04
CA ASP A 121 -1.38 -0.20 21.72
C ASP A 121 -1.96 -1.08 20.62
N LEU A 122 -2.32 -0.44 19.52
CA LEU A 122 -2.94 -1.03 18.35
C LEU A 122 -2.21 -0.59 17.08
N LEU A 123 -2.21 -1.45 16.08
CA LEU A 123 -1.76 -1.15 14.72
C LEU A 123 -2.97 -1.02 13.80
N LYS A 124 -2.98 0.01 12.96
CA LYS A 124 -3.82 0.07 11.77
C LYS A 124 -2.96 0.31 10.54
N ILE A 125 -3.22 -0.43 9.48
CA ILE A 125 -2.52 -0.25 8.19
C ILE A 125 -3.57 0.09 7.14
N GLU A 126 -3.34 1.14 6.37
CA GLU A 126 -4.22 1.53 5.28
C GLU A 126 -3.41 1.78 4.01
N TYR A 127 -3.97 1.38 2.87
CA TYR A 127 -3.54 1.84 1.57
C TYR A 127 -4.32 3.11 1.22
N VAL A 128 -3.63 4.25 1.10
CA VAL A 128 -4.21 5.55 0.77
C VAL A 128 -3.75 5.97 -0.63
N TYR A 129 -4.68 6.24 -1.54
CA TYR A 129 -4.39 6.46 -2.96
C TYR A 129 -5.47 7.31 -3.65
N GLN A 130 -5.15 7.88 -4.80
CA GLN A 130 -6.15 8.51 -5.67
C GLN A 130 -6.76 7.47 -6.60
N SER A 131 -8.07 7.60 -6.88
CA SER A 131 -8.69 6.83 -7.95
C SER A 131 -8.13 7.22 -9.32
N THR A 132 -8.35 6.38 -10.33
CA THR A 132 -7.98 6.66 -11.72
C THR A 132 -8.52 8.01 -12.21
N GLU A 133 -9.75 8.36 -11.83
CA GLU A 133 -10.38 9.64 -12.18
C GLU A 133 -9.80 10.81 -11.37
N GLN A 134 -9.56 10.63 -10.06
CA GLN A 134 -8.93 11.66 -9.23
C GLN A 134 -7.54 12.05 -9.74
N LEU A 135 -6.80 11.08 -10.28
CA LEU A 135 -5.51 11.33 -10.94
C LEU A 135 -5.70 12.11 -12.24
N ARG A 136 -6.53 11.60 -13.17
CA ARG A 136 -6.73 12.21 -14.48
C ARG A 136 -7.27 13.63 -14.41
N ASN A 137 -8.19 13.89 -13.48
CA ASN A 137 -8.86 15.18 -13.34
C ASN A 137 -8.08 16.16 -12.44
N ALA A 138 -6.98 15.69 -11.82
CA ALA A 138 -6.23 16.44 -10.82
C ALA A 138 -7.13 16.97 -9.69
N ASP A 139 -8.04 16.13 -9.20
CA ASP A 139 -9.04 16.52 -8.20
C ASP A 139 -8.36 17.02 -6.92
N LYS A 140 -8.86 18.15 -6.39
CA LYS A 140 -8.39 18.68 -5.11
C LYS A 140 -8.87 17.79 -3.96
N LEU A 141 -7.93 17.12 -3.31
CA LEU A 141 -8.22 16.24 -2.17
C LEU A 141 -8.42 17.03 -0.88
N THR A 142 -9.50 16.74 -0.17
CA THR A 142 -9.87 17.34 1.13
C THR A 142 -10.52 16.27 2.03
N LEU A 143 -10.90 16.60 3.27
CA LEU A 143 -11.65 15.64 4.09
C LEU A 143 -13.07 15.36 3.54
N GLN A 144 -13.67 16.34 2.85
CA GLN A 144 -14.99 16.21 2.21
C GLN A 144 -14.90 15.51 0.84
N HIS A 145 -13.74 15.58 0.20
CA HIS A 145 -13.42 14.89 -1.04
C HIS A 145 -12.10 14.11 -0.88
N PRO A 146 -12.10 13.00 -0.12
CA PRO A 146 -10.86 12.34 0.29
C PRO A 146 -10.24 11.49 -0.82
N PRO A 147 -8.95 11.14 -0.69
CA PRO A 147 -8.41 10.00 -1.42
C PRO A 147 -9.14 8.71 -1.02
N GLN A 148 -9.05 7.71 -1.89
CA GLN A 148 -9.48 6.35 -1.57
C GLN A 148 -8.63 5.77 -0.43
N ARG A 149 -9.26 4.91 0.39
CA ARG A 149 -8.62 4.22 1.52
C ARG A 149 -9.09 2.78 1.59
N VAL A 150 -8.16 1.85 1.79
CA VAL A 150 -8.46 0.43 2.03
C VAL A 150 -7.67 -0.01 3.27
N THR A 151 -8.37 -0.55 4.26
CA THR A 151 -7.73 -1.18 5.42
C THR A 151 -7.03 -2.47 4.98
N MET A 152 -5.75 -2.58 5.32
CA MET A 152 -4.90 -3.70 4.95
C MET A 152 -4.75 -4.66 6.13
N ALA A 153 -4.62 -5.95 5.86
CA ALA A 153 -4.50 -6.99 6.88
C ALA A 153 -3.26 -7.85 6.66
N LEU A 154 -2.54 -8.16 7.74
CA LEU A 154 -1.42 -9.12 7.76
C LEU A 154 -1.95 -10.48 8.18
N GLU A 155 -1.41 -11.57 7.63
CA GLU A 155 -1.79 -12.93 8.06
C GLU A 155 -1.50 -13.18 9.55
N GLY A 156 -0.36 -12.69 10.06
CA GLY A 156 0.06 -12.82 11.46
C GLY A 156 -0.48 -11.75 12.41
N CYS A 157 -1.35 -10.85 11.93
CA CYS A 157 -1.90 -9.74 12.72
C CYS A 157 -3.41 -9.58 12.42
N PRO A 158 -4.27 -10.41 13.04
CA PRO A 158 -5.71 -10.35 12.82
C PRO A 158 -6.26 -8.97 13.19
N ILE A 159 -7.10 -8.40 12.31
CA ILE A 159 -7.77 -7.12 12.56
C ILE A 159 -9.17 -7.32 13.15
N ASP A 160 -9.59 -6.41 14.02
CA ASP A 160 -10.96 -6.33 14.52
C ASP A 160 -11.91 -5.66 13.51
N LYS A 161 -13.17 -5.47 13.90
CA LYS A 161 -14.21 -4.84 13.08
C LYS A 161 -13.89 -3.39 12.66
N ASP A 162 -13.03 -2.71 13.41
CA ASP A 162 -12.65 -1.31 13.18
C ASP A 162 -11.30 -1.22 12.43
N GLY A 163 -10.70 -2.37 12.11
CA GLY A 163 -9.49 -2.50 11.31
C GLY A 163 -8.20 -2.45 12.12
N PHE A 164 -8.26 -2.65 13.43
CA PHE A 164 -7.09 -2.63 14.31
C PHE A 164 -6.58 -4.04 14.63
N CYS A 165 -5.28 -4.22 14.61
CA CYS A 165 -4.60 -5.39 15.16
C CYS A 165 -3.91 -5.03 16.49
N SER A 166 -3.77 -5.98 17.41
CA SER A 166 -3.00 -5.76 18.64
C SER A 166 -1.53 -5.47 18.32
N TRP A 167 -0.91 -4.51 19.03
CA TRP A 167 0.51 -4.21 18.82
C TRP A 167 1.42 -5.40 19.14
N SER A 168 1.05 -6.21 20.13
CA SER A 168 1.77 -7.45 20.47
C SER A 168 1.79 -8.45 19.31
N ASP A 169 0.66 -8.64 18.62
CA ASP A 169 0.61 -9.57 17.48
C ASP A 169 1.40 -9.03 16.30
N PHE A 170 1.40 -7.70 16.09
CA PHE A 170 2.29 -7.07 15.11
C PHE A 170 3.78 -7.32 15.43
N GLU A 171 4.19 -7.14 16.69
CA GLU A 171 5.57 -7.40 17.12
C GLU A 171 5.96 -8.87 16.91
N LYS A 172 5.05 -9.82 17.16
CA LYS A 172 5.28 -11.24 16.88
C LYS A 172 5.37 -11.52 15.39
N ALA A 173 4.48 -10.96 14.58
CA ALA A 173 4.47 -11.13 13.14
C ALA A 173 5.79 -10.65 12.52
N MET A 174 6.23 -9.43 12.88
CA MET A 174 7.49 -8.84 12.38
C MET A 174 8.72 -9.69 12.70
N LYS A 175 8.78 -10.32 13.89
CA LYS A 175 9.90 -11.22 14.26
C LYS A 175 10.01 -12.46 13.38
N THR A 176 8.92 -12.89 12.75
CA THR A 176 8.92 -14.06 11.85
C THR A 176 9.25 -13.71 10.39
N MET A 177 9.34 -12.40 10.08
CA MET A 177 9.53 -11.87 8.72
C MET A 177 10.93 -11.30 8.49
N LEU A 178 11.70 -11.04 9.56
CA LEU A 178 13.08 -10.54 9.55
C LEU A 178 14.10 -11.69 9.53
#